data_AF-G9NAD0-F1
#
_entry.id   AF-G9NAD0-F1
#
_cell.length_a   1.000
_cell.length_b   1.000
_cell.length_c   1.000
_cell.angle_alpha   90.00
_cell.angle_beta   90.00
_cell.angle_gamma   90.00
#
_symmetry.space_group_name_H-M   'P 1'
#
loop_
_entity.id
_entity.type
_entity.pdbx_description
1 polymer ?
#
loop_
_entity_poly.entity_id
_entity_poly.type
_entity_poly.pdbx_seq_one_letter_code
_entity_poly.pdbx_strand_id
1 'polypeptide(L)'
;MASIFDLALKGTLSENDLVGKEKEIDAVNEKTLYTPLGAAVHSNRKDNVKLLLANGANPDGVTGSRLPLWIAAARTKGSIGSIVELLLAHKVSVNKPDHIANDTALHAIVQRYRNEDDLDVIEALVRAGADPQATNQRGESAESLATKRNDKKLLSLLVPKTHKKSHIKDILMIASLILFAFSWANRHSIQVVAATAVAATTAVASQVYGPIKKRFDMMGRRSKKVPHHIAEKLEKAATAEAFKTEMHNYIKKAHLDQFFKDDTFLEHVITKAVDLEADPKTTVNVQDLTRLALYQPVLYCDDSGSMNLDKRIELQADLGERITSLTTRLVPDDTGIELRFINASYEPRMSKPRSKLVNEILLDTPYSGPTEIGINCKAKILEEIVYKPIKEGKFDRPVLVSILTDGCPGGPDGSSERHDTLKEVIIECGKFLEAHEYNKKVVRFQISQIGYDESAKEFIRSLASDPALSDVLYCTTRHLDDEFRTLRGNEHRLEQWLLALLMEPILKAD
;
A
#
# COMPACT_ATOMS: atom_id res chain seq x y z
N MET A 1 -3.62 -38.81 34.15
CA MET A 1 -3.57 -37.47 33.53
C MET A 1 -4.29 -37.54 32.20
N ALA A 2 -5.10 -36.55 31.86
CA ALA A 2 -5.67 -36.46 30.52
C ALA A 2 -4.55 -36.17 29.51
N SER A 3 -4.63 -36.78 28.32
CA SER A 3 -3.68 -36.49 27.24
C SER A 3 -3.92 -35.09 26.68
N ILE A 4 -2.90 -34.47 26.04
CA ILE A 4 -3.07 -33.19 25.33
C ILE A 4 -4.22 -33.31 24.32
N PHE A 5 -4.31 -34.46 23.64
CA PHE A 5 -5.38 -34.77 22.70
C PHE A 5 -6.78 -34.69 23.32
N ASP A 6 -7.01 -35.34 24.47
CA ASP A 6 -8.32 -35.36 25.11
C ASP A 6 -8.75 -33.97 25.60
N LEU A 7 -7.80 -33.18 26.10
CA LEU A 7 -8.03 -31.81 26.55
C LEU A 7 -8.30 -30.87 25.36
N ALA A 8 -7.56 -31.03 24.27
CA ALA A 8 -7.76 -30.30 23.03
C ALA A 8 -9.15 -30.59 22.44
N LEU A 9 -9.56 -31.86 22.43
CA LEU A 9 -10.87 -32.31 21.96
C LEU A 9 -12.01 -31.77 22.84
N LYS A 10 -11.84 -31.73 24.16
CA LYS A 10 -12.85 -31.18 25.08
C LYS A 10 -12.92 -29.65 25.04
N GLY A 11 -11.82 -28.98 24.71
CA GLY A 11 -11.71 -27.53 24.74
C GLY A 11 -11.26 -26.96 26.08
N THR A 12 -10.59 -27.75 26.90
CA THR A 12 -10.19 -27.39 28.28
C THR A 12 -8.67 -27.42 28.44
N LEU A 13 -7.92 -27.24 27.35
CA LEU A 13 -6.47 -27.29 27.35
C LEU A 13 -5.92 -25.95 27.84
N SER A 14 -5.00 -25.98 28.79
CA SER A 14 -4.30 -24.80 29.31
C SER A 14 -2.79 -24.92 29.12
N GLU A 15 -2.06 -23.82 29.28
CA GLU A 15 -0.59 -23.80 29.18
C GLU A 15 0.09 -24.79 30.13
N ASN A 16 -0.44 -24.94 31.34
CA ASN A 16 0.09 -25.86 32.35
C ASN A 16 0.02 -27.33 31.91
N ASP A 17 -0.94 -27.68 31.03
CA ASP A 17 -1.11 -29.05 30.54
C ASP A 17 -0.06 -29.44 29.48
N LEU A 18 0.70 -28.46 28.96
CA LEU A 18 1.72 -28.66 27.92
C LEU A 18 3.13 -28.82 28.48
N VAL A 19 3.38 -28.40 29.73
CA VAL A 19 4.71 -28.41 30.35
C VAL A 19 5.25 -29.85 30.46
N GLY A 20 6.41 -30.10 29.84
CA GLY A 20 7.09 -31.40 29.86
C GLY A 20 6.44 -32.49 29.01
N LYS A 21 5.55 -32.11 28.08
CA LYS A 21 4.83 -33.02 27.17
C LYS A 21 5.05 -32.69 25.70
N GLU A 22 6.22 -32.19 25.36
CA GLU A 22 6.58 -31.78 23.99
C GLU A 22 6.43 -32.94 22.99
N LYS A 23 6.65 -34.18 23.44
CA LYS A 23 6.47 -35.39 22.59
C LYS A 23 5.02 -35.71 22.27
N GLU A 24 4.06 -35.18 23.02
CA GLU A 24 2.62 -35.40 22.81
C GLU A 24 1.98 -34.33 21.90
N ILE A 25 2.68 -33.22 21.61
CA ILE A 25 2.12 -32.04 20.91
C ILE A 25 1.56 -32.37 19.52
N ASP A 26 2.17 -33.34 18.84
CA ASP A 26 1.80 -33.83 17.51
C ASP A 26 1.40 -35.32 17.52
N ALA A 27 1.11 -35.90 18.69
CA ALA A 27 0.75 -37.30 18.79
C ALA A 27 -0.54 -37.62 18.01
N VAL A 28 -0.48 -38.63 17.15
CA VAL A 28 -1.63 -39.00 16.32
C VAL A 28 -2.53 -39.97 17.07
N ASN A 29 -3.80 -39.61 17.22
CA ASN A 29 -4.79 -40.53 17.79
C ASN A 29 -5.17 -41.61 16.78
N GLU A 30 -4.97 -42.89 17.12
CA GLU A 30 -5.16 -44.03 16.20
C GLU A 30 -6.59 -44.17 15.67
N LYS A 31 -7.61 -43.70 16.41
CA LYS A 31 -9.02 -43.86 16.04
C LYS A 31 -9.51 -42.74 15.11
N THR A 32 -9.12 -41.51 15.40
CA THR A 32 -9.58 -40.31 14.67
C THR A 32 -8.58 -39.85 13.61
N LEU A 33 -7.33 -40.29 13.72
CA LEU A 33 -6.18 -39.83 12.94
C LEU A 33 -5.91 -38.33 13.09
N TYR A 34 -6.32 -37.72 14.22
CA TYR A 34 -6.06 -36.31 14.50
C TYR A 34 -4.87 -36.17 15.44
N THR A 35 -4.07 -35.12 15.21
CA THR A 35 -3.17 -34.56 16.23
C THR A 35 -3.98 -33.78 17.27
N PRO A 36 -3.40 -33.36 18.41
CA PRO A 36 -4.09 -32.44 19.33
C PRO A 36 -4.55 -31.15 18.64
N LEU A 37 -3.75 -30.62 17.69
CA LEU A 37 -4.17 -29.48 16.86
C LEU A 37 -5.40 -29.82 16.02
N GLY A 38 -5.39 -30.98 15.34
CA GLY A 38 -6.54 -31.47 14.59
C GLY A 38 -7.79 -31.65 15.45
N ALA A 39 -7.64 -32.11 16.70
CA ALA A 39 -8.73 -32.25 17.66
C ALA A 39 -9.29 -30.89 18.10
N ALA A 40 -8.44 -29.90 18.37
CA ALA A 40 -8.87 -28.54 18.71
C ALA A 40 -9.63 -27.87 17.54
N VAL A 41 -9.13 -28.06 16.30
CA VAL A 41 -9.81 -27.63 15.07
C VAL A 41 -11.17 -28.33 14.93
N HIS A 42 -11.21 -29.65 15.12
CA HIS A 42 -12.44 -30.43 15.09
C HIS A 42 -13.43 -30.04 16.20
N SER A 43 -12.98 -29.49 17.32
CA SER A 43 -13.90 -29.03 18.36
C SER A 43 -14.23 -27.53 18.26
N ASN A 44 -13.76 -26.85 17.21
CA ASN A 44 -13.88 -25.40 17.02
C ASN A 44 -13.37 -24.59 18.23
N ARG A 45 -12.27 -25.03 18.83
CA ARG A 45 -11.68 -24.43 20.04
C ARG A 45 -10.55 -23.50 19.65
N LYS A 46 -10.91 -22.28 19.22
CA LYS A 46 -9.97 -21.28 18.71
C LYS A 46 -8.79 -21.02 19.65
N ASP A 47 -9.04 -20.94 20.96
CA ASP A 47 -7.99 -20.66 21.94
C ASP A 47 -7.01 -21.84 22.09
N ASN A 48 -7.52 -23.07 22.07
CA ASN A 48 -6.65 -24.27 22.04
C ASN A 48 -5.85 -24.35 20.74
N VAL A 49 -6.42 -23.95 19.59
CA VAL A 49 -5.69 -23.89 18.31
C VAL A 49 -4.52 -22.92 18.40
N LYS A 50 -4.75 -21.70 18.92
CA LYS A 50 -3.69 -20.70 19.13
C LYS A 50 -2.62 -21.24 20.08
N LEU A 51 -3.05 -21.81 21.20
CA LEU A 51 -2.15 -22.33 22.22
C LEU A 51 -1.25 -23.44 21.69
N LEU A 52 -1.79 -24.40 20.93
CA LEU A 52 -1.03 -25.50 20.36
C LEU A 52 -0.04 -25.01 19.28
N LEU A 53 -0.45 -24.09 18.41
CA LEU A 53 0.43 -23.50 17.40
C LEU A 53 1.57 -22.70 18.03
N ALA A 54 1.29 -21.93 19.08
CA ALA A 54 2.30 -21.19 19.84
C ALA A 54 3.32 -22.11 20.53
N ASN A 55 2.94 -23.35 20.83
CA ASN A 55 3.78 -24.37 21.44
C ASN A 55 4.36 -25.38 20.43
N GLY A 56 4.40 -25.00 19.14
CA GLY A 56 5.14 -25.75 18.11
C GLY A 56 4.39 -26.93 17.51
N ALA A 57 3.07 -27.06 17.70
CA ALA A 57 2.28 -28.05 16.98
C ALA A 57 2.40 -27.81 15.46
N ASN A 58 2.60 -28.88 14.69
CA ASN A 58 2.76 -28.77 13.26
C ASN A 58 1.43 -28.39 12.57
N PRO A 59 1.34 -27.22 11.91
CA PRO A 59 0.10 -26.75 11.32
C PRO A 59 -0.35 -27.58 10.09
N ASP A 60 0.57 -28.30 9.45
CA ASP A 60 0.28 -29.25 8.36
C ASP A 60 0.01 -30.67 8.86
N GLY A 61 0.05 -30.88 10.18
CA GLY A 61 0.02 -32.20 10.81
C GLY A 61 1.27 -33.02 10.52
N VAL A 62 1.28 -34.25 11.04
CA VAL A 62 2.37 -35.22 10.84
C VAL A 62 1.92 -36.39 9.98
N THR A 63 2.88 -37.17 9.50
CA THR A 63 2.61 -38.37 8.69
C THR A 63 1.62 -39.30 9.38
N GLY A 64 0.58 -39.72 8.65
CA GLY A 64 -0.48 -40.60 9.17
C GLY A 64 -1.63 -39.86 9.88
N SER A 65 -1.54 -38.54 10.07
CA SER A 65 -2.64 -37.71 10.55
C SER A 65 -3.42 -37.04 9.42
N ARG A 66 -4.68 -36.68 9.66
CA ARG A 66 -5.41 -35.75 8.80
C ARG A 66 -4.91 -34.32 9.02
N LEU A 67 -4.84 -33.56 7.94
CA LEU A 67 -4.34 -32.18 7.97
C LEU A 67 -5.30 -31.27 8.73
N PRO A 68 -4.83 -30.44 9.67
CA PRO A 68 -5.66 -29.46 10.37
C PRO A 68 -6.49 -28.57 9.43
N LEU A 69 -5.89 -28.08 8.34
CA LEU A 69 -6.60 -27.27 7.34
C LEU A 69 -7.72 -28.05 6.63
N TRP A 70 -7.47 -29.32 6.29
CA TRP A 70 -8.49 -30.19 5.70
C TRP A 70 -9.61 -30.49 6.70
N ILE A 71 -9.26 -30.78 7.96
CA ILE A 71 -10.23 -31.02 9.03
C ILE A 71 -11.14 -29.80 9.16
N ALA A 72 -10.59 -28.57 9.22
CA ALA A 72 -11.39 -27.34 9.26
C ALA A 72 -12.38 -27.26 8.08
N ALA A 73 -11.88 -27.48 6.86
CA ALA A 73 -12.70 -27.42 5.65
C ALA A 73 -13.81 -28.49 5.60
N ALA A 74 -13.59 -29.69 6.13
CA ALA A 74 -14.54 -30.80 6.08
C ALA A 74 -15.71 -30.70 7.09
N ARG A 75 -15.68 -29.76 8.05
CA ARG A 75 -16.65 -29.68 9.16
C ARG A 75 -18.01 -29.13 8.78
N THR A 76 -19.09 -29.85 9.05
CA THR A 76 -20.46 -29.38 8.73
C THR A 76 -21.13 -28.50 9.80
N LYS A 77 -20.46 -28.23 10.93
CA LYS A 77 -21.05 -27.53 12.09
C LYS A 77 -20.12 -26.45 12.67
N GLY A 78 -20.70 -25.30 12.98
CA GLY A 78 -20.02 -24.14 13.55
C GLY A 78 -19.27 -23.30 12.50
N SER A 79 -19.08 -22.01 12.78
CA SER A 79 -18.31 -21.14 11.89
C SER A 79 -16.81 -21.42 12.03
N ILE A 80 -16.16 -21.71 10.91
CA ILE A 80 -14.76 -22.19 10.87
C ILE A 80 -13.78 -21.16 10.28
N GLY A 81 -14.27 -20.03 9.75
CA GLY A 81 -13.46 -19.00 9.10
C GLY A 81 -12.28 -18.54 9.94
N SER A 82 -12.55 -18.18 11.21
CA SER A 82 -11.50 -17.79 12.18
C SER A 82 -10.41 -18.84 12.39
N ILE A 83 -10.72 -20.14 12.30
CA ILE A 83 -9.72 -21.21 12.47
C ILE A 83 -8.94 -21.40 11.16
N VAL A 84 -9.61 -21.31 10.01
CA VAL A 84 -8.96 -21.37 8.69
C VAL A 84 -7.95 -20.24 8.54
N GLU A 85 -8.33 -19.00 8.87
CA GLU A 85 -7.43 -17.84 8.84
C GLU A 85 -6.21 -18.03 9.75
N LEU A 86 -6.41 -18.55 10.97
CA LEU A 86 -5.32 -18.83 11.90
C LEU A 86 -4.35 -19.88 11.34
N LEU A 87 -4.84 -20.94 10.71
CA LEU A 87 -3.98 -21.96 10.11
C LEU A 87 -3.22 -21.41 8.89
N LEU A 88 -3.91 -20.65 8.01
CA LEU A 88 -3.28 -19.99 6.84
C LEU A 88 -2.15 -19.03 7.24
N ALA A 89 -2.29 -18.32 8.37
CA ALA A 89 -1.24 -17.45 8.90
C ALA A 89 0.05 -18.20 9.29
N HIS A 90 -0.03 -19.51 9.55
CA HIS A 90 1.11 -20.36 9.92
C HIS A 90 1.74 -21.09 8.71
N LYS A 91 1.58 -20.53 7.50
CA LYS A 91 2.22 -21.00 6.25
C LYS A 91 1.95 -22.47 5.91
N VAL A 92 0.73 -22.94 6.19
CA VAL A 92 0.29 -24.30 5.81
C VAL A 92 0.35 -24.53 4.30
N SER A 93 0.59 -25.78 3.93
CA SER A 93 0.60 -26.24 2.54
C SER A 93 -0.83 -26.35 2.02
N VAL A 94 -1.38 -25.25 1.49
CA VAL A 94 -2.80 -25.12 1.10
C VAL A 94 -3.27 -26.19 0.10
N ASN A 95 -2.37 -26.64 -0.78
CA ASN A 95 -2.66 -27.65 -1.82
C ASN A 95 -2.36 -29.09 -1.40
N LYS A 96 -1.95 -29.32 -0.14
CA LYS A 96 -1.62 -30.67 0.32
C LYS A 96 -2.92 -31.50 0.46
N PRO A 97 -3.05 -32.62 -0.25
CA PRO A 97 -4.25 -33.44 -0.17
C PRO A 97 -4.27 -34.30 1.10
N ASP A 98 -5.46 -34.61 1.59
CA ASP A 98 -5.66 -35.60 2.64
C ASP A 98 -5.28 -37.00 2.17
N HIS A 99 -4.62 -37.78 3.03
CA HIS A 99 -4.05 -39.08 2.67
C HIS A 99 -5.11 -40.18 2.43
N ILE A 100 -6.38 -39.97 2.77
CA ILE A 100 -7.44 -40.98 2.64
C ILE A 100 -8.18 -40.80 1.31
N ALA A 101 -8.70 -39.61 1.05
CA ALA A 101 -9.51 -39.34 -0.16
C ALA A 101 -8.72 -38.63 -1.28
N ASN A 102 -7.48 -38.23 -1.01
CA ASN A 102 -6.69 -37.32 -1.85
C ASN A 102 -7.42 -35.99 -2.16
N ASP A 103 -8.32 -35.57 -1.25
CA ASP A 103 -9.04 -34.32 -1.36
C ASP A 103 -8.21 -33.21 -0.71
N THR A 104 -8.03 -32.08 -1.40
CA THR A 104 -7.48 -30.86 -0.76
C THR A 104 -8.53 -30.22 0.17
N ALA A 105 -8.11 -29.26 0.99
CA ALA A 105 -9.05 -28.49 1.80
C ALA A 105 -10.13 -27.81 0.93
N LEU A 106 -9.76 -27.33 -0.27
CA LEU A 106 -10.69 -26.72 -1.22
C LEU A 106 -11.75 -27.72 -1.72
N HIS A 107 -11.36 -28.97 -2.03
CA HIS A 107 -12.32 -30.02 -2.39
C HIS A 107 -13.33 -30.26 -1.27
N ALA A 108 -12.86 -30.38 -0.03
CA ALA A 108 -13.70 -30.69 1.12
C ALA A 108 -14.79 -29.64 1.34
N ILE A 109 -14.44 -28.34 1.32
CA ILE A 109 -15.40 -27.26 1.54
C ILE A 109 -16.37 -27.12 0.35
N VAL A 110 -15.90 -27.27 -0.90
CA VAL A 110 -16.72 -27.20 -2.12
C VAL A 110 -17.77 -28.30 -2.20
N GLN A 111 -17.48 -29.49 -1.67
CA GLN A 111 -18.47 -30.58 -1.65
C GLN A 111 -19.60 -30.33 -0.66
N ARG A 112 -19.36 -29.54 0.41
CA ARG A 112 -20.25 -29.46 1.57
C ARG A 112 -20.72 -28.06 1.97
N TYR A 113 -20.31 -27.01 1.28
CA TYR A 113 -20.73 -25.64 1.59
C TYR A 113 -22.26 -25.51 1.59
N ARG A 114 -22.80 -24.78 2.57
CA ARG A 114 -24.25 -24.56 2.70
C ARG A 114 -24.65 -23.12 2.92
N ASN A 115 -23.73 -22.27 3.38
CA ASN A 115 -24.00 -20.90 3.77
C ASN A 115 -22.89 -19.96 3.27
N GLU A 116 -23.07 -18.66 3.53
CA GLU A 116 -22.11 -17.63 3.14
C GLU A 116 -20.76 -17.80 3.85
N ASP A 117 -20.75 -18.18 5.14
CA ASP A 117 -19.51 -18.43 5.89
C ASP A 117 -18.61 -19.47 5.20
N ASP A 118 -19.19 -20.51 4.59
CA ASP A 118 -18.43 -21.51 3.85
C ASP A 118 -17.86 -20.95 2.52
N LEU A 119 -18.55 -20.00 1.89
CA LEU A 119 -18.08 -19.31 0.70
C LEU A 119 -16.90 -18.37 1.00
N ASP A 120 -16.92 -17.71 2.16
CA ASP A 120 -15.80 -16.90 2.65
C ASP A 120 -14.55 -17.76 2.89
N VAL A 121 -14.75 -18.97 3.44
CA VAL A 121 -13.67 -19.95 3.60
C VAL A 121 -13.12 -20.42 2.24
N ILE A 122 -13.98 -20.65 1.25
CA ILE A 122 -13.57 -20.99 -0.12
C ILE A 122 -12.72 -19.87 -0.71
N GLU A 123 -13.15 -18.61 -0.57
CA GLU A 123 -12.40 -17.46 -1.07
C GLU A 123 -11.05 -17.31 -0.36
N ALA A 124 -10.99 -17.51 0.96
CA ALA A 124 -9.76 -17.46 1.74
C ALA A 124 -8.73 -18.50 1.28
N LEU A 125 -9.17 -19.73 1.01
CA LEU A 125 -8.30 -20.80 0.50
C LEU A 125 -7.76 -20.47 -0.90
N VAL A 126 -8.60 -20.01 -1.82
CA VAL A 126 -8.17 -19.63 -3.18
C VAL A 126 -7.19 -18.45 -3.14
N ARG A 127 -7.43 -17.45 -2.27
CA ARG A 127 -6.49 -16.32 -2.05
C ARG A 127 -5.14 -16.78 -1.48
N ALA A 128 -5.13 -17.82 -0.65
CA ALA A 128 -3.91 -18.41 -0.11
C ALA A 128 -3.20 -19.33 -1.12
N GLY A 129 -3.65 -19.39 -2.38
CA GLY A 129 -3.03 -20.16 -3.44
C GLY A 129 -3.58 -21.57 -3.60
N ALA A 130 -4.78 -21.87 -3.08
CA ALA A 130 -5.45 -23.13 -3.37
C ALA A 130 -5.72 -23.25 -4.88
N ASP A 131 -5.27 -24.35 -5.48
CA ASP A 131 -5.45 -24.65 -6.90
C ASP A 131 -6.86 -25.23 -7.13
N PRO A 132 -7.76 -24.50 -7.82
CA PRO A 132 -9.12 -24.96 -8.13
C PRO A 132 -9.16 -26.09 -9.15
N GLN A 133 -8.07 -26.28 -9.90
CA GLN A 133 -7.94 -27.25 -10.99
C GLN A 133 -7.20 -28.51 -10.57
N ALA A 134 -6.62 -28.55 -9.37
CA ALA A 134 -6.09 -29.77 -8.80
C ALA A 134 -7.19 -30.84 -8.74
N THR A 135 -6.86 -32.07 -9.13
CA THR A 135 -7.82 -33.17 -9.18
C THR A 135 -7.61 -34.15 -8.04
N ASN A 136 -8.70 -34.67 -7.49
CA ASN A 136 -8.67 -35.74 -6.51
C ASN A 136 -8.60 -37.14 -7.17
N GLN A 137 -8.64 -38.20 -6.35
CA GLN A 137 -8.62 -39.59 -6.84
C GLN A 137 -9.79 -39.97 -7.77
N ARG A 138 -10.90 -39.21 -7.75
CA ARG A 138 -12.05 -39.41 -8.63
C ARG A 138 -11.93 -38.63 -9.95
N GLY A 139 -10.81 -37.93 -10.16
CA GLY A 139 -10.61 -37.03 -11.31
C GLY A 139 -11.44 -35.75 -11.24
N GLU A 140 -12.00 -35.42 -10.07
CA GLU A 140 -12.81 -34.23 -9.86
C GLU A 140 -11.91 -33.10 -9.36
N SER A 141 -11.98 -31.93 -10.00
CA SER A 141 -11.45 -30.67 -9.47
C SER A 141 -12.54 -29.86 -8.75
N ALA A 142 -12.14 -28.92 -7.90
CA ALA A 142 -13.08 -28.00 -7.25
C ALA A 142 -13.92 -27.23 -8.29
N GLU A 143 -13.30 -26.79 -9.38
CA GLU A 143 -13.98 -26.12 -10.50
C GLU A 143 -14.94 -27.05 -11.23
N SER A 144 -14.56 -28.32 -11.46
CA SER A 144 -15.42 -29.30 -12.13
C SER A 144 -16.68 -29.62 -11.29
N LEU A 145 -16.53 -29.68 -9.97
CA LEU A 145 -17.64 -29.89 -9.03
C LEU A 145 -18.61 -28.69 -9.05
N ALA A 146 -18.07 -27.47 -9.08
CA ALA A 146 -18.88 -26.24 -9.19
C ALA A 146 -19.61 -26.16 -10.54
N THR A 147 -18.93 -26.53 -11.64
CA THR A 147 -19.50 -26.58 -12.99
C THR A 147 -20.65 -27.58 -13.08
N LYS A 148 -20.47 -28.79 -12.52
CA LYS A 148 -21.49 -29.84 -12.50
C LYS A 148 -22.75 -29.41 -11.74
N ARG A 149 -22.60 -28.58 -10.70
CA ARG A 149 -23.70 -28.02 -9.92
C ARG A 149 -24.37 -26.81 -10.60
N ASN A 150 -23.81 -26.32 -11.71
CA ASN A 150 -24.19 -25.06 -12.36
C ASN A 150 -24.20 -23.86 -11.38
N ASP A 151 -23.30 -23.90 -10.38
CA ASP A 151 -23.22 -22.86 -9.36
C ASP A 151 -22.27 -21.74 -9.82
N LYS A 152 -22.85 -20.76 -10.50
CA LYS A 152 -22.13 -19.57 -11.00
C LYS A 152 -21.45 -18.77 -9.90
N LYS A 153 -22.03 -18.76 -8.69
CA LYS A 153 -21.48 -18.02 -7.54
C LYS A 153 -20.19 -18.70 -7.09
N LEU A 154 -20.24 -20.02 -6.92
CA LEU A 154 -19.07 -20.80 -6.56
C LEU A 154 -17.96 -20.72 -7.63
N LEU A 155 -18.32 -20.85 -8.92
CA LEU A 155 -17.36 -20.70 -10.02
C LEU A 155 -16.64 -19.35 -9.99
N SER A 156 -17.34 -18.27 -9.65
CA SER A 156 -16.73 -16.94 -9.54
C SER A 156 -15.73 -16.79 -8.38
N LEU A 157 -15.82 -17.65 -7.36
CA LEU A 157 -14.90 -17.70 -6.22
C LEU A 157 -13.69 -18.60 -6.51
N LEU A 158 -13.87 -19.60 -7.37
CA LEU A 158 -12.83 -20.56 -7.73
C LEU A 158 -11.89 -20.03 -8.81
N VAL A 159 -12.31 -19.12 -9.68
CA VAL A 159 -11.35 -18.42 -10.56
C VAL A 159 -10.40 -17.60 -9.69
N PRO A 160 -9.06 -17.85 -9.72
CA PRO A 160 -8.11 -17.02 -9.02
C PRO A 160 -8.28 -15.60 -9.56
N LYS A 161 -8.86 -14.71 -8.76
CA LYS A 161 -8.89 -13.30 -9.11
C LYS A 161 -7.43 -12.86 -9.15
N THR A 162 -6.85 -12.68 -10.34
CA THR A 162 -5.74 -11.74 -10.52
C THR A 162 -6.21 -10.44 -9.88
N HIS A 163 -5.67 -10.16 -8.69
CA HIS A 163 -5.98 -9.05 -7.79
C HIS A 163 -7.37 -8.42 -7.93
N LYS A 164 -8.29 -8.71 -6.99
CA LYS A 164 -9.34 -7.74 -6.64
C LYS A 164 -9.71 -7.79 -5.15
N LYS A 165 -9.04 -6.88 -4.42
CA LYS A 165 -9.46 -6.04 -3.28
C LYS A 165 -10.38 -6.65 -2.20
N SER A 166 -9.89 -6.68 -0.94
CA SER A 166 -10.64 -6.11 0.20
C SER A 166 -9.77 -5.91 1.45
N HIS A 167 -9.34 -4.68 1.69
CA HIS A 167 -9.34 -4.04 3.02
C HIS A 167 -9.80 -2.59 2.90
N ILE A 168 -10.85 -2.36 2.10
CA ILE A 168 -11.53 -1.06 2.00
C ILE A 168 -12.83 -1.07 2.83
N LYS A 169 -13.42 -2.25 3.14
CA LYS A 169 -14.68 -2.32 3.89
C LYS A 169 -14.54 -2.06 5.41
N ASP A 170 -13.44 -2.41 6.05
CA ASP A 170 -13.26 -2.11 7.49
C ASP A 170 -13.00 -0.62 7.74
N ILE A 171 -12.27 0.04 6.82
CA ILE A 171 -12.07 1.49 6.81
C ILE A 171 -13.39 2.22 6.47
N LEU A 172 -14.17 1.69 5.50
CA LEU A 172 -15.50 2.20 5.19
C LEU A 172 -16.52 1.93 6.30
N MET A 173 -16.42 0.86 7.09
CA MET A 173 -17.35 0.58 8.20
C MET A 173 -17.12 1.55 9.36
N ILE A 174 -15.86 1.90 9.66
CA ILE A 174 -15.53 2.92 10.66
C ILE A 174 -15.95 4.31 10.14
N ALA A 175 -15.69 4.63 8.87
CA ALA A 175 -16.12 5.89 8.26
C ALA A 175 -17.65 6.00 8.12
N SER A 176 -18.36 4.89 7.87
CA SER A 176 -19.82 4.86 7.77
C SER A 176 -20.52 4.77 9.13
N LEU A 177 -19.90 4.24 10.18
CA LEU A 177 -20.35 4.40 11.57
C LEU A 177 -20.21 5.85 12.04
N ILE A 178 -19.13 6.54 11.64
CA ILE A 178 -18.94 7.98 11.87
C ILE A 178 -20.01 8.76 11.10
N LEU A 179 -20.20 8.50 9.80
CA LEU A 179 -21.25 9.15 8.99
C LEU A 179 -22.67 8.80 9.42
N PHE A 180 -22.92 7.61 9.97
CA PHE A 180 -24.22 7.21 10.52
C PHE A 180 -24.48 7.88 11.88
N ALA A 181 -23.46 8.03 12.74
CA ALA A 181 -23.57 8.84 13.96
C ALA A 181 -23.83 10.33 13.64
N PHE A 182 -23.15 10.88 12.62
CA PHE A 182 -23.42 12.22 12.07
C PHE A 182 -24.81 12.33 11.43
N SER A 183 -25.25 11.32 10.67
CA SER A 183 -26.58 11.29 10.03
C SER A 183 -27.72 11.03 11.01
N TRP A 184 -27.47 10.32 12.12
CA TRP A 184 -28.45 10.07 13.19
C TRP A 184 -28.61 11.30 14.08
N ALA A 185 -27.50 11.99 14.41
CA ALA A 185 -27.53 13.31 15.04
C ALA A 185 -28.24 14.36 14.17
N ASN A 186 -28.08 14.30 12.84
CA ASN A 186 -28.74 15.22 11.90
C ASN A 186 -30.21 14.85 11.57
N ARG A 187 -30.71 13.70 12.04
CA ARG A 187 -32.09 13.23 11.80
C ARG A 187 -33.04 13.44 12.98
N HIS A 188 -32.55 13.91 14.13
CA HIS A 188 -33.35 14.12 15.35
C HIS A 188 -33.34 15.53 15.94
N SER A 189 -33.13 16.57 15.13
CA SER A 189 -33.25 17.95 15.61
C SER A 189 -33.93 18.88 14.59
N ILE A 190 -35.24 18.73 14.42
CA ILE A 190 -36.09 19.87 14.08
C ILE A 190 -37.10 20.00 15.22
N GLN A 191 -36.81 20.91 16.16
CA GLN A 191 -37.74 21.98 16.51
C GLN A 191 -37.12 22.97 17.52
N VAL A 192 -37.35 24.25 17.23
CA VAL A 192 -37.58 25.36 18.18
C VAL A 192 -36.36 26.22 18.59
N VAL A 193 -36.29 27.38 17.91
CA VAL A 193 -36.24 28.75 18.49
C VAL A 193 -34.91 29.52 18.57
N ALA A 194 -35.00 30.71 17.97
CA ALA A 194 -34.40 32.01 18.32
C ALA A 194 -32.99 32.41 17.84
N ALA A 195 -32.99 33.65 17.31
CA ALA A 195 -31.96 34.69 17.31
C ALA A 195 -30.79 34.55 16.30
N THR A 196 -30.86 35.15 15.11
CA THR A 196 -30.35 36.52 14.76
C THR A 196 -28.84 36.66 14.98
N ALA A 197 -27.95 37.02 14.03
CA ALA A 197 -28.09 37.70 12.74
C ALA A 197 -26.76 37.66 11.93
N VAL A 198 -26.87 37.56 10.58
CA VAL A 198 -26.18 38.36 9.52
C VAL A 198 -24.63 38.48 9.57
N ALA A 199 -23.80 38.15 8.57
CA ALA A 199 -23.86 38.27 7.09
C ALA A 199 -22.97 37.18 6.42
N ALA A 200 -23.41 36.37 5.47
CA ALA A 200 -23.77 36.64 4.06
C ALA A 200 -22.56 36.95 3.14
N THR A 201 -22.04 35.93 2.43
CA THR A 201 -21.79 35.95 0.96
C THR A 201 -21.07 34.66 0.48
N THR A 202 -21.78 33.54 0.34
CA THR A 202 -21.40 32.47 -0.63
C THR A 202 -22.67 31.79 -1.12
N ALA A 203 -23.35 32.43 -2.07
CA ALA A 203 -24.52 31.88 -2.74
C ALA A 203 -24.39 32.10 -4.25
N VAL A 204 -23.36 31.54 -4.90
CA VAL A 204 -23.35 31.36 -6.37
C VAL A 204 -22.58 30.11 -6.76
N ALA A 205 -23.21 28.95 -6.60
CA ALA A 205 -22.88 27.73 -7.38
C ALA A 205 -24.10 26.79 -7.56
N SER A 206 -25.22 27.07 -6.89
CA SER A 206 -26.48 26.33 -7.02
C SER A 206 -27.47 26.93 -8.03
N GLN A 207 -27.09 27.95 -8.82
CA GLN A 207 -28.00 28.64 -9.74
C GLN A 207 -27.91 28.24 -11.23
N VAL A 208 -27.03 27.32 -11.65
CA VAL A 208 -26.93 26.97 -13.10
C VAL A 208 -27.66 25.68 -13.50
N TYR A 209 -27.88 24.72 -12.60
CA TYR A 209 -28.54 23.45 -12.99
C TYR A 209 -30.02 23.31 -12.58
N GLY A 210 -30.54 24.22 -11.75
CA GLY A 210 -31.98 24.33 -11.46
C GLY A 210 -32.83 24.96 -12.59
N PRO A 211 -32.37 26.01 -13.31
CA PRO A 211 -33.21 26.70 -14.30
C PRO A 211 -33.27 26.04 -15.68
N ILE A 212 -32.27 25.24 -16.07
CA ILE A 212 -32.26 24.58 -17.39
C ILE A 212 -33.30 23.46 -17.44
N LYS A 213 -33.53 22.73 -16.34
CA LYS A 213 -34.58 21.69 -16.33
C LYS A 213 -36.00 22.26 -16.22
N LYS A 214 -36.18 23.41 -15.54
CA LYS A 214 -37.48 24.09 -15.39
C LYS A 214 -37.91 24.93 -16.59
N ARG A 215 -37.00 25.32 -17.50
CA ARG A 215 -37.34 26.01 -18.77
C ARG A 215 -37.69 25.07 -19.92
N PHE A 216 -37.39 23.77 -19.82
CA PHE A 216 -37.60 22.81 -20.90
C PHE A 216 -38.81 21.87 -20.70
N ASP A 217 -39.52 21.95 -19.56
CA ASP A 217 -40.69 21.09 -19.26
C ASP A 217 -42.05 21.83 -19.26
N MET A 218 -42.09 23.10 -19.68
CA MET A 218 -43.33 23.85 -19.88
C MET A 218 -43.34 24.57 -21.22
N MET A 219 -43.32 23.81 -22.31
CA MET A 219 -43.93 24.22 -23.57
C MET A 219 -44.04 22.99 -24.48
N GLY A 220 -45.25 22.73 -24.99
CA GLY A 220 -45.52 21.61 -25.87
C GLY A 220 -44.66 21.62 -27.15
N ARG A 221 -44.48 20.42 -27.69
CA ARG A 221 -43.78 20.01 -28.93
C ARG A 221 -42.30 19.65 -28.80
N ARG A 222 -42.03 18.36 -29.07
CA ARG A 222 -40.79 17.70 -29.54
C ARG A 222 -39.48 18.46 -29.25
N SER A 223 -38.66 17.94 -28.32
CA SER A 223 -37.23 18.30 -28.22
C SER A 223 -36.33 17.06 -28.07
N LYS A 224 -35.14 17.17 -28.67
CA LYS A 224 -34.22 16.09 -29.06
C LYS A 224 -33.47 15.47 -27.86
N LYS A 225 -33.18 14.17 -27.93
CA LYS A 225 -32.27 13.47 -27.00
C LYS A 225 -30.93 14.22 -26.91
N VAL A 226 -30.49 14.53 -25.70
CA VAL A 226 -29.14 15.05 -25.44
C VAL A 226 -28.14 14.03 -25.99
N PRO A 227 -27.23 14.43 -26.90
CA PRO A 227 -26.22 13.54 -27.43
C PRO A 227 -25.30 13.00 -26.31
N HIS A 228 -24.92 11.73 -26.41
CA HIS A 228 -24.11 11.03 -25.39
C HIS A 228 -22.82 11.78 -25.02
N HIS A 229 -22.14 12.38 -26.00
CA HIS A 229 -20.92 13.17 -25.80
C HIS A 229 -21.11 14.44 -24.93
N ILE A 230 -22.33 14.98 -24.85
CA ILE A 230 -22.64 16.12 -23.98
C ILE A 230 -22.86 15.63 -22.55
N ALA A 231 -23.53 14.48 -22.37
CA ALA A 231 -23.72 13.88 -21.05
C ALA A 231 -22.39 13.46 -20.42
N GLU A 232 -21.51 12.83 -21.20
CA GLU A 232 -20.16 12.42 -20.76
C GLU A 232 -19.29 13.61 -20.35
N LYS A 233 -19.32 14.71 -21.14
CA LYS A 233 -18.62 15.95 -20.77
C LYS A 233 -19.13 16.57 -19.47
N LEU A 234 -20.45 16.52 -19.24
CA LEU A 234 -21.07 17.04 -18.02
C LEU A 234 -20.73 16.19 -16.80
N GLU A 235 -20.70 14.87 -16.94
CA GLU A 235 -20.32 13.93 -15.87
C GLU A 235 -18.85 14.11 -15.49
N LYS A 236 -17.96 14.18 -16.49
CA LYS A 236 -16.52 14.43 -16.28
C LYS A 236 -16.26 15.76 -15.57
N ALA A 237 -16.98 16.82 -15.94
CA ALA A 237 -16.88 18.12 -15.28
C ALA A 237 -17.35 18.06 -13.82
N ALA A 238 -18.42 17.33 -13.51
CA ALA A 238 -18.89 17.17 -12.13
C ALA A 238 -17.90 16.38 -11.26
N THR A 239 -17.29 15.33 -11.82
CA THR A 239 -16.23 14.55 -11.14
C THR A 239 -14.99 15.42 -10.86
N ALA A 240 -14.57 16.23 -11.83
CA ALA A 240 -13.45 17.15 -11.66
C ALA A 240 -13.68 18.16 -10.53
N GLU A 241 -14.87 18.75 -10.44
CA GLU A 241 -15.21 19.70 -9.36
C GLU A 241 -15.25 19.06 -7.97
N ALA A 242 -15.78 17.83 -7.86
CA ALA A 242 -15.77 17.08 -6.62
C ALA A 242 -14.33 16.75 -6.18
N PHE A 243 -13.51 16.29 -7.11
CA PHE A 243 -12.10 15.97 -6.88
C PHE A 243 -11.29 17.23 -6.51
N LYS A 244 -11.54 18.35 -7.19
CA LYS A 244 -10.97 19.65 -6.86
C LYS A 244 -11.26 20.03 -5.42
N THR A 245 -12.52 19.91 -4.99
CA THR A 245 -12.93 20.21 -3.61
C THR A 245 -12.20 19.33 -2.59
N GLU A 246 -12.08 18.03 -2.85
CA GLU A 246 -11.33 17.10 -2.00
C GLU A 246 -9.85 17.52 -1.87
N MET A 247 -9.23 17.90 -2.99
CA MET A 247 -7.83 18.33 -3.01
C MET A 247 -7.59 19.64 -2.28
N HIS A 248 -8.49 20.62 -2.40
CA HIS A 248 -8.41 21.84 -1.60
C HIS A 248 -8.51 21.55 -0.09
N ASN A 249 -9.38 20.62 0.31
CA ASN A 249 -9.49 20.20 1.70
C ASN A 249 -8.21 19.52 2.20
N TYR A 250 -7.60 18.66 1.38
CA TYR A 250 -6.31 18.04 1.70
C TYR A 250 -5.19 19.07 1.81
N ILE A 251 -5.03 19.96 0.81
CA ILE A 251 -4.02 21.02 0.79
C ILE A 251 -4.10 21.86 2.06
N LYS A 252 -5.32 22.24 2.47
CA LYS A 252 -5.54 22.99 3.71
C LYS A 252 -5.20 22.19 4.96
N LYS A 253 -5.60 20.91 5.02
CA LYS A 253 -5.31 20.03 6.17
C LYS A 253 -3.81 19.77 6.31
N ALA A 254 -3.11 19.61 5.19
CA ALA A 254 -1.67 19.36 5.12
C ALA A 254 -0.82 20.64 5.20
N HIS A 255 -1.44 21.81 5.39
CA HIS A 255 -0.77 23.11 5.44
C HIS A 255 0.07 23.43 4.19
N LEU A 256 -0.44 23.06 3.01
CA LEU A 256 0.19 23.31 1.70
C LEU A 256 -0.46 24.46 0.94
N ASP A 257 -1.43 25.15 1.54
CA ASP A 257 -2.21 26.22 0.92
C ASP A 257 -1.35 27.38 0.41
N GLN A 258 -0.18 27.61 1.03
CA GLN A 258 0.73 28.66 0.59
C GLN A 258 1.34 28.45 -0.80
N PHE A 259 1.37 27.20 -1.30
CA PHE A 259 2.00 26.83 -2.57
C PHE A 259 1.03 26.85 -3.76
N PHE A 260 -0.25 26.54 -3.53
CA PHE A 260 -1.24 26.35 -4.59
C PHE A 260 -2.29 27.46 -4.61
N LYS A 261 -1.84 28.71 -4.46
CA LYS A 261 -2.73 29.89 -4.50
C LYS A 261 -3.21 30.19 -5.92
N ASP A 262 -2.33 30.00 -6.89
CA ASP A 262 -2.63 30.13 -8.31
C ASP A 262 -3.01 28.76 -8.86
N ASP A 263 -4.31 28.53 -9.00
CA ASP A 263 -4.92 27.23 -9.33
C ASP A 263 -4.40 26.57 -10.63
N THR A 264 -3.59 27.24 -11.46
CA THR A 264 -3.19 26.73 -12.79
C THR A 264 -2.47 25.38 -12.76
N PHE A 265 -1.50 25.20 -11.85
CA PHE A 265 -0.80 23.93 -11.68
C PHE A 265 -1.75 22.85 -11.15
N LEU A 266 -2.52 23.19 -10.11
CA LEU A 266 -3.46 22.27 -9.48
C LEU A 266 -4.56 21.82 -10.45
N GLU A 267 -5.08 22.73 -11.27
CA GLU A 267 -6.06 22.45 -12.32
C GLU A 267 -5.51 21.51 -13.39
N HIS A 268 -4.24 21.68 -13.78
CA HIS A 268 -3.58 20.76 -14.68
C HIS A 268 -3.54 19.36 -14.08
N VAL A 269 -3.07 19.25 -12.83
CA VAL A 269 -2.96 17.97 -12.11
C VAL A 269 -4.33 17.32 -11.95
N ILE A 270 -5.37 18.07 -11.55
CA ILE A 270 -6.74 17.56 -11.41
C ILE A 270 -7.29 17.08 -12.74
N THR A 271 -7.11 17.85 -13.82
CA THR A 271 -7.58 17.47 -15.15
C THR A 271 -6.93 16.15 -15.60
N LYS A 272 -5.61 16.03 -15.43
CA LYS A 272 -4.88 14.79 -15.73
C LYS A 272 -5.31 13.63 -14.84
N ALA A 273 -5.60 13.89 -13.57
CA ALA A 273 -6.05 12.88 -12.62
C ALA A 273 -7.42 12.31 -13.03
N VAL A 274 -8.38 13.18 -13.38
CA VAL A 274 -9.70 12.78 -13.86
C VAL A 274 -9.60 11.99 -15.17
N ASP A 275 -8.73 12.42 -16.09
CA ASP A 275 -8.45 11.67 -17.33
C ASP A 275 -7.89 10.28 -17.04
N LEU A 276 -6.95 10.20 -16.10
CA LEU A 276 -6.30 8.95 -15.71
C LEU A 276 -7.29 8.02 -14.97
N GLU A 277 -8.15 8.55 -14.09
CA GLU A 277 -9.15 7.76 -13.36
C GLU A 277 -10.22 7.17 -14.30
N ALA A 278 -10.52 7.85 -15.41
CA ALA A 278 -11.42 7.34 -16.44
C ALA A 278 -10.79 6.24 -17.32
N ASP A 279 -9.46 6.08 -17.33
CA ASP A 279 -8.80 5.04 -18.12
C ASP A 279 -8.93 3.67 -17.42
N PRO A 280 -9.60 2.67 -18.04
CA PRO A 280 -9.75 1.33 -17.45
C PRO A 280 -8.43 0.56 -17.27
N LYS A 281 -7.34 1.03 -17.89
CA LYS A 281 -5.99 0.48 -17.71
C LYS A 281 -5.29 1.06 -16.48
N THR A 282 -5.85 2.08 -15.84
CA THR A 282 -5.26 2.68 -14.64
C THR A 282 -5.25 1.70 -13.48
N THR A 283 -4.05 1.48 -12.99
CA THR A 283 -3.67 0.48 -11.99
C THR A 283 -3.37 1.10 -10.63
N VAL A 284 -2.91 2.34 -10.65
CA VAL A 284 -2.44 3.09 -9.50
C VAL A 284 -3.58 3.85 -8.83
N ASN A 285 -3.44 4.14 -7.53
CA ASN A 285 -4.40 5.00 -6.84
C ASN A 285 -4.21 6.45 -7.29
N VAL A 286 -5.17 6.98 -8.05
CA VAL A 286 -5.11 8.34 -8.62
C VAL A 286 -5.09 9.41 -7.53
N GLN A 287 -5.77 9.21 -6.40
CA GLN A 287 -5.73 10.16 -5.29
C GLN A 287 -4.32 10.25 -4.69
N ASP A 288 -3.68 9.11 -4.46
CA ASP A 288 -2.32 9.07 -3.93
C ASP A 288 -1.32 9.65 -4.94
N LEU A 289 -1.48 9.33 -6.23
CA LEU A 289 -0.67 9.92 -7.28
C LEU A 289 -0.84 11.44 -7.37
N THR A 290 -2.06 11.95 -7.15
CA THR A 290 -2.35 13.38 -7.12
C THR A 290 -1.68 14.06 -5.93
N ARG A 291 -1.73 13.45 -4.74
CA ARG A 291 -1.02 13.95 -3.55
C ARG A 291 0.49 13.96 -3.77
N LEU A 292 1.05 12.90 -4.37
CA LEU A 292 2.46 12.85 -4.75
C LEU A 292 2.82 13.96 -5.74
N ALA A 293 1.94 14.23 -6.72
CA ALA A 293 2.10 15.29 -7.69
C ALA A 293 2.10 16.71 -7.09
N LEU A 294 1.71 16.90 -5.83
CA LEU A 294 1.88 18.19 -5.15
C LEU A 294 3.34 18.44 -4.75
N TYR A 295 4.17 17.41 -4.63
CA TYR A 295 5.57 17.57 -4.22
C TYR A 295 6.48 17.59 -5.45
N GLN A 296 7.47 18.48 -5.49
CA GLN A 296 8.60 18.46 -6.40
C GLN A 296 9.50 17.27 -6.03
N PRO A 297 9.56 16.22 -6.86
CA PRO A 297 10.40 15.08 -6.56
C PRO A 297 11.86 15.40 -6.89
N VAL A 298 12.76 15.01 -5.99
CA VAL A 298 14.21 15.01 -6.18
C VAL A 298 14.70 13.58 -5.98
N LEU A 299 15.22 12.95 -7.03
CA LEU A 299 15.88 11.66 -6.93
C LEU A 299 17.38 11.89 -6.68
N TYR A 300 17.83 11.55 -5.48
CA TYR A 300 19.23 11.67 -5.06
C TYR A 300 19.90 10.30 -5.06
N CYS A 301 20.72 10.06 -6.07
CA CYS A 301 21.30 8.76 -6.37
C CYS A 301 22.74 8.65 -5.90
N ASP A 302 23.08 7.49 -5.37
CA ASP A 302 24.45 7.12 -5.07
C ASP A 302 25.18 6.74 -6.35
N ASP A 303 26.34 7.35 -6.54
CA ASP A 303 27.29 7.07 -7.61
C ASP A 303 28.70 6.79 -7.07
N SER A 304 28.81 6.36 -5.82
CA SER A 304 30.06 5.98 -5.19
C SER A 304 30.64 4.69 -5.78
N GLY A 305 31.90 4.40 -5.45
CA GLY A 305 32.59 3.22 -5.96
C GLY A 305 31.92 1.88 -5.60
N SER A 306 31.25 1.78 -4.45
CA SER A 306 30.60 0.54 -3.96
C SER A 306 29.45 0.08 -4.84
N MET A 307 28.81 1.00 -5.54
CA MET A 307 27.70 0.71 -6.45
C MET A 307 28.12 -0.13 -7.67
N ASN A 308 29.42 -0.22 -7.98
CA ASN A 308 29.92 -1.09 -9.06
C ASN A 308 29.79 -2.59 -8.72
N LEU A 309 29.41 -2.94 -7.50
CA LEU A 309 29.19 -4.32 -7.10
C LEU A 309 27.83 -4.84 -7.60
N ASP A 310 27.83 -6.09 -8.05
CA ASP A 310 26.64 -6.81 -8.52
C ASP A 310 25.86 -6.04 -9.63
N LYS A 311 24.55 -5.85 -9.43
CA LYS A 311 23.63 -5.21 -10.38
C LYS A 311 23.01 -3.93 -9.78
N ARG A 312 23.70 -3.27 -8.84
CA ARG A 312 23.17 -2.11 -8.10
C ARG A 312 22.89 -0.92 -9.00
N ILE A 313 23.77 -0.66 -9.98
CA ILE A 313 23.58 0.38 -11.00
C ILE A 313 22.32 0.09 -11.85
N GLU A 314 22.19 -1.14 -12.36
CA GLU A 314 21.02 -1.56 -13.15
C GLU A 314 19.71 -1.41 -12.33
N LEU A 315 19.73 -1.81 -11.05
CA LEU A 315 18.58 -1.68 -10.16
C LEU A 315 18.24 -0.21 -9.89
N GLN A 316 19.23 0.64 -9.62
CA GLN A 316 19.03 2.08 -9.42
C GLN A 316 18.46 2.74 -10.68
N ALA A 317 18.97 2.38 -11.86
CA ALA A 317 18.47 2.86 -13.14
C ALA A 317 17.00 2.44 -13.40
N ASP A 318 16.68 1.16 -13.17
CA ASP A 318 15.31 0.63 -13.30
C ASP A 318 14.35 1.33 -12.33
N LEU A 319 14.75 1.52 -11.06
CA LEU A 319 13.94 2.23 -10.07
C LEU A 319 13.78 3.70 -10.42
N GLY A 320 14.86 4.37 -10.83
CA GLY A 320 14.85 5.79 -11.21
C GLY A 320 13.93 6.06 -12.39
N GLU A 321 13.95 5.20 -13.41
CA GLU A 321 13.01 5.27 -14.54
C GLU A 321 11.56 5.20 -14.07
N ARG A 322 11.24 4.24 -13.19
CA ARG A 322 9.87 3.98 -12.74
C ARG A 322 9.35 5.05 -11.79
N ILE A 323 10.18 5.52 -10.87
CA ILE A 323 9.87 6.65 -9.99
C ILE A 323 9.58 7.88 -10.84
N THR A 324 10.41 8.14 -11.86
CA THR A 324 10.17 9.25 -12.80
C THR A 324 8.87 9.05 -13.57
N SER A 325 8.65 7.85 -14.11
CA SER A 325 7.41 7.51 -14.83
C SER A 325 6.16 7.74 -14.00
N LEU A 326 6.20 7.49 -12.67
CA LEU A 326 5.07 7.74 -11.77
C LEU A 326 4.92 9.22 -11.45
N THR A 327 6.00 9.86 -11.01
CA THR A 327 5.96 11.24 -10.51
C THR A 327 5.68 12.28 -11.59
N THR A 328 5.94 11.97 -12.86
CA THR A 328 5.66 12.88 -13.98
C THR A 328 4.30 12.68 -14.66
N ARG A 329 3.44 11.74 -14.22
CA ARG A 329 2.19 11.39 -14.94
C ARG A 329 1.15 12.51 -14.97
N LEU A 330 1.04 13.22 -13.85
CA LEU A 330 -0.05 14.19 -13.63
C LEU A 330 0.43 15.64 -13.75
N VAL A 331 1.73 15.88 -13.78
CA VAL A 331 2.30 17.22 -13.72
C VAL A 331 2.64 17.72 -15.13
N PRO A 332 2.68 19.05 -15.35
CA PRO A 332 3.22 19.63 -16.58
C PRO A 332 4.64 19.14 -16.91
N ASP A 333 4.97 19.00 -18.20
CA ASP A 333 6.26 18.48 -18.70
C ASP A 333 7.49 19.21 -18.12
N ASP A 334 7.38 20.50 -17.79
CA ASP A 334 8.44 21.36 -17.23
C ASP A 334 8.55 21.32 -15.70
N THR A 335 7.72 20.52 -15.03
CA THR A 335 7.66 20.42 -13.55
C THR A 335 7.97 19.02 -13.02
N GLY A 336 8.53 18.16 -13.87
CA GLY A 336 8.97 16.81 -13.52
C GLY A 336 10.11 16.74 -12.48
N ILE A 337 10.84 15.61 -12.50
CA ILE A 337 11.81 15.26 -11.46
C ILE A 337 13.13 16.05 -11.55
N GLU A 338 13.79 16.25 -10.42
CA GLU A 338 15.19 16.65 -10.37
C GLU A 338 16.05 15.42 -10.05
N LEU A 339 17.03 15.11 -10.90
CA LEU A 339 18.01 14.06 -10.63
C LEU A 339 19.29 14.70 -10.09
N ARG A 340 19.84 14.16 -9.00
CA ARG A 340 21.14 14.56 -8.45
C ARG A 340 21.92 13.32 -8.04
N PHE A 341 23.24 13.44 -8.06
CA PHE A 341 24.16 12.40 -7.63
C PHE A 341 24.99 12.85 -6.44
N ILE A 342 25.43 11.90 -5.61
CA ILE A 342 26.33 12.18 -4.49
C ILE A 342 27.61 12.83 -4.99
N ASN A 343 28.27 12.26 -5.99
CA ASN A 343 29.58 12.69 -6.49
C ASN A 343 29.48 13.53 -7.77
N ALA A 344 28.73 13.08 -8.78
CA ALA A 344 28.68 13.73 -10.08
C ALA A 344 28.16 15.17 -9.98
N SER A 345 28.74 16.05 -10.80
CA SER A 345 28.34 17.44 -10.90
C SER A 345 27.01 17.58 -11.64
N TYR A 346 26.30 18.66 -11.38
CA TYR A 346 25.04 18.94 -12.06
C TYR A 346 25.25 19.11 -13.57
N GLU A 347 24.39 18.44 -14.35
CA GLU A 347 24.24 18.67 -15.79
C GLU A 347 22.80 19.12 -16.10
N PRO A 348 22.57 20.01 -17.10
CA PRO A 348 21.22 20.45 -17.47
C PRO A 348 20.23 19.33 -17.76
N ARG A 349 20.70 18.21 -18.33
CA ARG A 349 19.89 17.01 -18.62
C ARG A 349 19.31 16.33 -17.37
N MET A 350 19.81 16.68 -16.18
CA MET A 350 19.33 16.15 -14.90
C MET A 350 18.14 16.94 -14.32
N SER A 351 17.76 18.07 -14.91
CA SER A 351 16.56 18.82 -14.51
C SER A 351 15.40 18.51 -15.45
N LYS A 352 14.29 18.04 -14.87
CA LYS A 352 13.06 17.63 -15.56
C LYS A 352 13.22 16.56 -16.65
N PRO A 353 14.12 15.56 -16.52
CA PRO A 353 14.21 14.50 -17.52
C PRO A 353 12.95 13.63 -17.54
N ARG A 354 12.65 13.07 -18.71
CA ARG A 354 11.66 11.99 -18.86
C ARG A 354 12.25 10.66 -18.38
N SER A 355 11.38 9.70 -18.07
CA SER A 355 11.77 8.41 -17.47
C SER A 355 12.92 7.70 -18.19
N LYS A 356 12.86 7.59 -19.53
CA LYS A 356 13.92 6.95 -20.32
C LYS A 356 15.27 7.66 -20.21
N LEU A 357 15.26 9.00 -20.24
CA LEU A 357 16.47 9.80 -20.10
C LEU A 357 17.07 9.66 -18.68
N VAL A 358 16.24 9.48 -17.64
CA VAL A 358 16.74 9.15 -16.30
C VAL A 358 17.48 7.83 -16.29
N ASN A 359 16.94 6.79 -16.94
CA ASN A 359 17.61 5.51 -17.08
C ASN A 359 18.96 5.65 -17.79
N GLU A 360 18.97 6.34 -18.94
CA GLU A 360 20.19 6.62 -19.71
C GLU A 360 21.24 7.37 -18.88
N ILE A 361 20.85 8.45 -18.18
CA ILE A 361 21.78 9.20 -17.32
C ILE A 361 22.35 8.29 -16.21
N LEU A 362 21.52 7.47 -15.57
CA LEU A 362 21.95 6.56 -14.50
C LEU A 362 22.90 5.47 -15.01
N LEU A 363 22.72 4.98 -16.23
CA LEU A 363 23.61 3.98 -16.83
C LEU A 363 24.91 4.58 -17.37
N ASP A 364 24.88 5.82 -17.84
CA ASP A 364 26.03 6.50 -18.45
C ASP A 364 26.94 7.20 -17.43
N THR A 365 26.44 7.49 -16.23
CA THR A 365 27.21 8.20 -15.19
C THR A 365 28.33 7.31 -14.65
N PRO A 366 29.58 7.78 -14.56
CA PRO A 366 30.65 7.01 -13.92
C PRO A 366 30.45 6.88 -12.41
N TYR A 367 30.41 5.64 -11.92
CA TYR A 367 30.28 5.34 -10.49
C TYR A 367 31.66 5.29 -9.84
N SER A 368 32.02 6.35 -9.13
CA SER A 368 33.32 6.48 -8.49
C SER A 368 33.27 7.48 -7.34
N GLY A 369 34.21 7.34 -6.42
CA GLY A 369 34.37 8.29 -5.32
C GLY A 369 33.68 7.87 -4.03
N PRO A 370 33.73 8.77 -3.03
CA PRO A 370 33.23 8.55 -1.67
C PRO A 370 31.69 8.57 -1.58
N THR A 371 31.16 8.35 -0.38
CA THR A 371 29.72 8.47 -0.06
C THR A 371 29.49 9.71 0.81
N GLU A 372 29.83 10.90 0.28
CA GLU A 372 29.61 12.20 0.94
C GLU A 372 28.14 12.64 0.88
N ILE A 373 27.26 11.80 1.42
CA ILE A 373 25.81 11.89 1.24
C ILE A 373 25.21 13.15 1.85
N GLY A 374 25.66 13.56 3.05
CA GLY A 374 25.13 14.71 3.78
C GLY A 374 25.59 16.04 3.21
N ILE A 375 26.91 16.22 3.02
CA ILE A 375 27.48 17.47 2.48
C ILE A 375 26.91 17.75 1.08
N ASN A 376 26.88 16.75 0.21
CA ASN A 376 26.38 16.93 -1.15
C ASN A 376 24.85 17.04 -1.20
N CYS A 377 24.10 16.46 -0.24
CA CYS A 377 22.67 16.74 -0.10
C CYS A 377 22.44 18.24 0.18
N LYS A 378 23.18 18.81 1.12
CA LYS A 378 23.09 20.25 1.41
C LYS A 378 23.44 21.09 0.18
N ALA A 379 24.60 20.85 -0.41
CA ALA A 379 25.11 21.68 -1.50
C ALA A 379 24.32 21.55 -2.81
N LYS A 380 23.94 20.33 -3.20
CA LYS A 380 23.34 20.06 -4.53
C LYS A 380 21.82 20.04 -4.55
N ILE A 381 21.19 19.90 -3.38
CA ILE A 381 19.72 19.82 -3.24
C ILE A 381 19.23 20.99 -2.40
N LEU A 382 19.63 21.08 -1.13
CA LEU A 382 19.02 22.06 -0.24
C LEU A 382 19.36 23.50 -0.63
N GLU A 383 20.61 23.81 -0.94
CA GLU A 383 20.98 25.16 -1.39
C GLU A 383 20.27 25.53 -2.71
N GLU A 384 20.30 24.66 -3.72
CA GLU A 384 19.81 24.99 -5.06
C GLU A 384 18.30 24.86 -5.26
N ILE A 385 17.65 23.89 -4.59
CA ILE A 385 16.23 23.55 -4.81
C ILE A 385 15.34 24.07 -3.67
N VAL A 386 15.90 24.34 -2.49
CA VAL A 386 15.13 24.79 -1.32
C VAL A 386 15.52 26.22 -0.92
N TYR A 387 16.75 26.44 -0.45
CA TYR A 387 17.14 27.68 0.23
C TYR A 387 17.21 28.86 -0.73
N LYS A 388 17.84 28.70 -1.90
CA LYS A 388 17.91 29.75 -2.90
C LYS A 388 16.53 30.10 -3.47
N PRO A 389 15.67 29.13 -3.87
CA PRO A 389 14.30 29.43 -4.25
C PRO A 389 13.49 30.15 -3.15
N ILE A 390 13.65 29.79 -1.88
CA ILE A 390 12.98 30.50 -0.76
C ILE A 390 13.46 31.96 -0.68
N LYS A 391 14.78 32.19 -0.71
CA LYS A 391 15.38 33.54 -0.65
C LYS A 391 14.98 34.40 -1.86
N GLU A 392 14.76 33.77 -3.02
CA GLU A 392 14.32 34.44 -4.25
C GLU A 392 12.79 34.59 -4.37
N GLY A 393 12.01 34.04 -3.43
CA GLY A 393 10.54 34.03 -3.50
C GLY A 393 9.97 33.13 -4.60
N LYS A 394 10.72 32.11 -5.03
CA LYS A 394 10.39 31.15 -6.09
C LYS A 394 10.18 29.72 -5.56
N PHE A 395 10.00 29.55 -4.25
CA PHE A 395 9.70 28.26 -3.66
C PHE A 395 8.19 28.01 -3.69
N ASP A 396 7.72 27.51 -4.83
CA ASP A 396 6.30 27.40 -5.21
C ASP A 396 5.75 25.98 -5.08
N ARG A 397 6.58 25.01 -4.71
CA ARG A 397 6.17 23.62 -4.53
C ARG A 397 6.94 22.93 -3.39
N PRO A 398 6.27 22.20 -2.47
CA PRO A 398 6.93 21.37 -1.46
C PRO A 398 7.89 20.37 -2.12
N VAL A 399 8.93 19.92 -1.42
CA VAL A 399 9.97 19.04 -1.98
C VAL A 399 9.93 17.66 -1.32
N LEU A 400 10.03 16.61 -2.13
CA LEU A 400 10.25 15.24 -1.68
C LEU A 400 11.61 14.76 -2.20
N VAL A 401 12.57 14.58 -1.30
CA VAL A 401 13.91 14.07 -1.59
C VAL A 401 13.93 12.56 -1.38
N SER A 402 14.04 11.79 -2.45
CA SER A 402 14.18 10.33 -2.44
C SER A 402 15.64 9.94 -2.64
N ILE A 403 16.28 9.48 -1.58
CA ILE A 403 17.68 9.08 -1.52
C ILE A 403 17.78 7.57 -1.75
N LEU A 404 18.58 7.17 -2.75
CA LEU A 404 18.93 5.77 -3.04
C LEU A 404 20.42 5.59 -2.81
N THR A 405 20.81 4.69 -1.90
CA THR A 405 22.23 4.48 -1.54
C THR A 405 22.52 3.04 -1.14
N ASP A 406 23.74 2.58 -1.44
CA ASP A 406 24.27 1.28 -1.02
C ASP A 406 25.31 1.36 0.09
N GLY A 407 25.69 2.57 0.52
CA GLY A 407 26.81 2.83 1.42
C GLY A 407 26.42 3.64 2.65
N CYS A 408 27.33 3.66 3.63
CA CYS A 408 27.27 4.57 4.77
C CYS A 408 28.07 5.85 4.50
N PRO A 409 27.80 6.97 5.21
CA PRO A 409 28.53 8.21 5.01
C PRO A 409 30.04 8.03 5.20
N GLY A 410 30.81 8.48 4.21
CA GLY A 410 32.25 8.45 4.27
C GLY A 410 32.84 9.32 3.17
N GLY A 411 33.80 10.18 3.53
CA GLY A 411 34.49 11.07 2.60
C GLY A 411 35.98 10.71 2.43
N PRO A 412 36.68 11.31 1.44
CA PRO A 412 38.12 11.19 1.29
C PRO A 412 38.85 11.85 2.47
N ASP A 413 40.17 11.66 2.55
CA ASP A 413 41.00 12.32 3.55
C ASP A 413 40.77 13.84 3.56
N GLY A 414 40.41 14.38 4.73
CA GLY A 414 40.10 15.80 4.93
C GLY A 414 38.64 16.18 4.71
N SER A 415 37.78 15.24 4.29
CA SER A 415 36.33 15.47 4.25
C SER A 415 35.75 15.68 5.65
N SER A 416 34.76 16.57 5.74
CA SER A 416 33.96 16.75 6.96
C SER A 416 32.75 15.83 7.04
N GLU A 417 32.57 14.91 6.08
CA GLU A 417 31.47 13.94 6.10
C GLU A 417 31.67 12.98 7.26
N ARG A 418 30.63 12.85 8.08
CA ARG A 418 30.55 11.94 9.22
C ARG A 418 29.23 11.19 9.15
N HIS A 419 29.14 10.13 9.93
CA HIS A 419 27.93 9.33 10.08
C HIS A 419 26.67 10.17 10.36
N ASP A 420 26.78 11.23 11.17
CA ASP A 420 25.63 12.07 11.54
C ASP A 420 25.42 13.29 10.62
N THR A 421 26.25 13.49 9.59
CA THR A 421 26.20 14.69 8.75
C THR A 421 24.86 14.84 8.03
N LEU A 422 24.31 13.76 7.46
CA LEU A 422 22.99 13.81 6.82
C LEU A 422 21.88 14.19 7.82
N LYS A 423 21.94 13.66 9.04
CA LYS A 423 21.01 14.02 10.13
C LYS A 423 21.10 15.51 10.46
N GLU A 424 22.31 16.01 10.67
CA GLU A 424 22.57 17.43 10.96
C GLU A 424 21.98 18.32 9.84
N VAL A 425 22.22 17.95 8.59
CA VAL A 425 21.71 18.65 7.40
C VAL A 425 20.18 18.67 7.35
N ILE A 426 19.50 17.56 7.64
CA ILE A 426 18.03 17.50 7.67
C ILE A 426 17.47 18.39 8.79
N ILE A 427 18.10 18.37 9.98
CA ILE A 427 17.69 19.22 11.11
C ILE A 427 17.91 20.71 10.79
N GLU A 428 19.04 21.05 10.18
CA GLU A 428 19.33 22.41 9.70
C GLU A 428 18.30 22.89 8.68
N CYS A 429 17.88 22.01 7.77
CA CYS A 429 16.81 22.30 6.82
C CYS A 429 15.50 22.68 7.53
N GLY A 430 15.10 21.90 8.55
CA GLY A 430 13.90 22.21 9.33
C GLY A 430 13.98 23.59 9.98
N LYS A 431 15.12 23.91 10.63
CA LYS A 431 15.34 25.23 11.25
C LYS A 431 15.33 26.36 10.23
N PHE A 432 15.93 26.15 9.06
CA PHE A 432 15.92 27.13 7.98
C PHE A 432 14.49 27.42 7.50
N LEU A 433 13.69 26.37 7.29
CA LEU A 433 12.29 26.49 6.87
C LEU A 433 11.46 27.27 7.90
N GLU A 434 11.56 26.91 9.18
CA GLU A 434 10.86 27.59 10.26
C GLU A 434 11.25 29.07 10.38
N ALA A 435 12.53 29.40 10.19
CA ALA A 435 13.01 30.78 10.16
C ALA A 435 12.47 31.62 8.99
N HIS A 436 11.97 30.97 7.94
CA HIS A 436 11.34 31.61 6.77
C HIS A 436 9.83 31.36 6.72
N GLU A 437 9.21 31.05 7.86
CA GLU A 437 7.75 30.85 8.02
C GLU A 437 7.17 29.64 7.27
N TYR A 438 8.02 28.67 6.89
CA TYR A 438 7.59 27.40 6.33
C TYR A 438 7.50 26.32 7.42
N ASN A 439 6.48 25.46 7.34
CA ASN A 439 6.46 24.23 8.12
C ASN A 439 7.61 23.32 7.68
N LYS A 440 8.41 22.77 8.61
CA LYS A 440 9.53 21.87 8.26
C LYS A 440 9.14 20.67 7.39
N LYS A 441 7.87 20.23 7.43
CA LYS A 441 7.32 19.12 6.63
C LYS A 441 7.17 19.44 5.13
N VAL A 442 7.35 20.69 4.70
CA VAL A 442 7.30 21.03 3.26
C VAL A 442 8.52 20.51 2.51
N VAL A 443 9.58 20.12 3.20
CA VAL A 443 10.69 19.34 2.65
C VAL A 443 10.73 18.00 3.37
N ARG A 444 10.44 16.94 2.65
CA ARG A 444 10.44 15.57 3.16
C ARG A 444 11.59 14.79 2.57
N PHE A 445 12.15 13.89 3.36
CA PHE A 445 13.22 13.00 2.98
C PHE A 445 12.73 11.56 3.05
N GLN A 446 13.14 10.78 2.08
CA GLN A 446 13.02 9.34 2.10
C GLN A 446 14.38 8.76 1.79
N ILE A 447 14.85 7.79 2.57
CA ILE A 447 16.09 7.06 2.28
C ILE A 447 15.80 5.58 2.13
N SER A 448 16.36 5.01 1.06
CA SER A 448 16.16 3.60 0.72
C SER A 448 17.48 2.92 0.38
N GLN A 449 17.68 1.72 0.93
CA GLN A 449 18.89 0.94 0.72
C GLN A 449 18.83 0.16 -0.60
N ILE A 450 19.94 0.21 -1.34
CA ILE A 450 20.26 -0.69 -2.45
C ILE A 450 21.35 -1.67 -1.98
N GLY A 451 21.18 -2.95 -2.30
CA GLY A 451 22.09 -4.00 -1.86
C GLY A 451 21.96 -4.38 -0.39
N TYR A 452 22.97 -5.10 0.11
CA TYR A 452 22.97 -5.75 1.43
C TYR A 452 24.15 -5.33 2.30
N ASP A 453 24.71 -4.14 2.08
CA ASP A 453 25.77 -3.61 2.93
C ASP A 453 25.28 -3.41 4.37
N GLU A 454 25.93 -4.07 5.35
CA GLU A 454 25.48 -4.01 6.73
C GLU A 454 25.79 -2.64 7.38
N SER A 455 26.84 -1.93 6.94
CA SER A 455 27.14 -0.60 7.45
C SER A 455 26.12 0.44 6.98
N ALA A 456 25.68 0.38 5.73
CA ALA A 456 24.59 1.19 5.19
C ALA A 456 23.27 0.93 5.93
N LYS A 457 23.01 -0.34 6.28
CA LYS A 457 21.83 -0.75 7.04
C LYS A 457 21.85 -0.22 8.48
N GLU A 458 23.00 -0.26 9.15
CA GLU A 458 23.17 0.33 10.49
C GLU A 458 22.97 1.85 10.46
N PHE A 459 23.53 2.52 9.46
CA PHE A 459 23.32 3.95 9.24
C PHE A 459 21.85 4.32 9.01
N ILE A 460 21.14 3.60 8.13
CA ILE A 460 19.71 3.87 7.89
C ILE A 460 18.89 3.59 9.17
N ARG A 461 19.24 2.55 9.94
CA ARG A 461 18.59 2.26 11.23
C ARG A 461 18.82 3.35 12.26
N SER A 462 20.03 3.91 12.34
CA SER A 462 20.30 5.00 13.29
C SER A 462 19.46 6.23 12.95
N LEU A 463 19.34 6.57 11.66
CA LEU A 463 18.46 7.64 11.19
C LEU A 463 16.99 7.37 11.53
N ALA A 464 16.52 6.14 11.26
CA ALA A 464 15.13 5.73 11.52
C ALA A 464 14.76 5.77 13.02
N SER A 465 15.74 5.53 13.89
CA SER A 465 15.54 5.53 15.35
C SER A 465 15.61 6.92 15.97
N ASP A 466 16.00 7.94 15.21
CA ASP A 466 16.20 9.29 15.74
C ASP A 466 14.87 10.07 15.83
N PRO A 467 14.42 10.45 17.04
CA PRO A 467 13.16 11.16 17.21
C PRO A 467 13.18 12.57 16.63
N ALA A 468 14.35 13.19 16.40
CA ALA A 468 14.45 14.50 15.78
C ALA A 468 14.13 14.47 14.28
N LEU A 469 14.17 13.28 13.66
CA LEU A 469 13.96 13.08 12.23
C LEU A 469 12.57 12.50 11.90
N SER A 470 11.84 12.00 12.89
CA SER A 470 10.66 11.13 12.67
C SER A 470 9.51 11.75 11.88
N ASP A 471 9.43 13.09 11.81
CA ASP A 471 8.36 13.79 11.12
C ASP A 471 8.72 14.29 9.71
N VAL A 472 10.00 14.21 9.34
CA VAL A 472 10.53 14.69 8.06
C VAL A 472 11.31 13.64 7.27
N LEU A 473 11.86 12.61 7.92
CA LEU A 473 12.61 11.53 7.28
C LEU A 473 11.88 10.19 7.40
N TYR A 474 11.65 9.56 6.26
CA TYR A 474 11.18 8.19 6.19
C TYR A 474 12.31 7.25 5.74
N CYS A 475 12.58 6.24 6.56
CA CYS A 475 13.56 5.20 6.22
C CYS A 475 12.83 3.92 5.80
N THR A 476 13.19 3.36 4.66
CA THR A 476 12.59 2.08 4.23
C THR A 476 13.12 0.95 5.10
N THR A 477 12.22 0.16 5.68
CA THR A 477 12.57 -0.98 6.55
C THR A 477 12.90 -2.27 5.79
N ARG A 478 12.77 -2.27 4.45
CA ARG A 478 12.97 -3.43 3.57
C ARG A 478 14.01 -3.13 2.48
N HIS A 479 14.74 -4.16 2.04
CA HIS A 479 15.63 -4.06 0.89
C HIS A 479 14.83 -3.82 -0.39
N LEU A 480 15.15 -2.76 -1.13
CA LEU A 480 14.51 -2.49 -2.42
C LEU A 480 14.73 -3.65 -3.39
N ASP A 481 15.92 -4.26 -3.35
CA ASP A 481 16.29 -5.44 -4.14
C ASP A 481 15.31 -6.60 -4.01
N ASP A 482 14.93 -6.96 -2.79
CA ASP A 482 14.09 -8.13 -2.51
C ASP A 482 12.66 -7.93 -3.03
N GLU A 483 12.08 -6.77 -2.72
CA GLU A 483 10.73 -6.41 -3.19
C GLU A 483 10.72 -6.24 -4.71
N PHE A 484 11.73 -5.57 -5.28
CA PHE A 484 11.84 -5.41 -6.72
C PHE A 484 11.96 -6.76 -7.44
N ARG A 485 12.84 -7.67 -6.97
CA ARG A 485 12.96 -9.02 -7.56
C ARG A 485 11.65 -9.80 -7.48
N THR A 486 10.94 -9.70 -6.37
CA THR A 486 9.65 -10.38 -6.17
C THR A 486 8.57 -9.84 -7.09
N LEU A 487 8.60 -8.54 -7.38
CA LEU A 487 7.56 -7.85 -8.14
C LEU A 487 7.90 -7.63 -9.62
N ARG A 488 9.15 -7.87 -10.07
CA ARG A 488 9.61 -7.63 -11.44
C ARG A 488 8.79 -8.36 -12.51
N GLY A 489 8.20 -9.51 -12.17
CA GLY A 489 7.30 -10.26 -13.06
C GLY A 489 5.89 -9.66 -13.20
N ASN A 490 5.57 -8.60 -12.45
CA ASN A 490 4.25 -7.98 -12.43
C ASN A 490 4.36 -6.46 -12.32
N GLU A 491 4.45 -5.82 -13.49
CA GLU A 491 4.50 -4.36 -13.67
C GLU A 491 3.44 -3.61 -12.86
N HIS A 492 2.21 -4.14 -12.83
CA HIS A 492 1.12 -3.53 -12.09
C HIS A 492 1.39 -3.46 -10.57
N ARG A 493 1.82 -4.58 -9.97
CA ARG A 493 2.11 -4.63 -8.53
C ARG A 493 3.34 -3.81 -8.19
N LEU A 494 4.32 -3.78 -9.10
CA LEU A 494 5.54 -3.00 -8.93
C LEU A 494 5.23 -1.50 -8.89
N GLU A 495 4.39 -0.99 -9.79
CA GLU A 495 3.94 0.41 -9.76
C GLU A 495 3.15 0.76 -8.49
N GLN A 496 2.25 -0.13 -8.05
CA GLN A 496 1.49 0.09 -6.81
C GLN A 496 2.40 0.13 -5.58
N TRP A 497 3.40 -0.75 -5.52
CA TRP A 497 4.38 -0.77 -4.45
C TRP A 497 5.25 0.50 -4.48
N LEU A 498 5.74 0.92 -5.64
CA LEU A 498 6.52 2.16 -5.78
C LEU A 498 5.71 3.40 -5.38
N LEU A 499 4.44 3.49 -5.78
CA LEU A 499 3.58 4.59 -5.37
C LEU A 499 3.37 4.58 -3.85
N ALA A 500 3.08 3.41 -3.26
CA ALA A 500 2.96 3.30 -1.81
C ALA A 500 4.24 3.74 -1.11
N LEU A 501 5.40 3.26 -1.59
CA LEU A 501 6.72 3.61 -1.07
C LEU A 501 6.98 5.12 -1.05
N LEU A 502 6.69 5.81 -2.16
CA LEU A 502 6.85 7.27 -2.29
C LEU A 502 5.83 8.06 -1.46
N MET A 503 4.68 7.46 -1.15
CA MET A 503 3.63 8.08 -0.36
C MET A 503 3.82 7.92 1.16
N GLU A 504 4.56 6.91 1.60
CA GLU A 504 4.88 6.72 3.02
C GLU A 504 5.39 7.98 3.74
N PRO A 505 6.39 8.73 3.22
CA PRO A 505 6.83 9.97 3.85
C PRO A 505 5.74 11.05 3.91
N ILE A 506 4.77 11.02 3.01
CA ILE A 506 3.65 11.98 2.94
C ILE A 506 2.54 11.57 3.92
N LEU A 507 2.23 10.27 4.03
CA LEU A 507 1.11 9.75 4.81
C LEU A 507 1.41 9.56 6.31
N LYS A 508 2.63 9.10 6.66
CA LYS A 508 2.97 8.74 8.06
C LYS A 508 3.25 9.94 8.97
N ALA A 509 3.27 11.14 8.41
CA ALA A 509 3.59 12.36 9.13
C ALA A 509 2.35 13.22 9.46
N ASP A 510 1.16 12.80 9.03
CA ASP A 510 -0.15 13.39 9.37
C ASP A 510 -0.91 12.47 10.33
#